data_AF-A0A968HNV9-F1
#
_entry.id   AF-A0A968HNV9-F1
#
_cell.length_a   1.000
_cell.length_b   1.000
_cell.length_c   1.000
_cell.angle_alpha   90.00
_cell.angle_beta   90.00
_cell.angle_gamma   90.00
#
_symmetry.space_group_name_H-M   'P 1'
#
loop_
_entity.id
_entity.type
_entity.pdbx_description
1 polymer ?
#
loop_
_entity_poly.entity_id
_entity_poly.type
_entity_poly.pdbx_seq_one_letter_code
_entity_poly.pdbx_strand_id
1 'polypeptide(L)'
;MERTVEIWTRSHERPHRSLANAEFLLGVLALQRNELDEALEHARAAAKIQASTLPERHVDRGETAQLLAVIHSVRGEYELALEQLHMTLTIWEPAYGIGNPQVQRARSDLAATQLALGQLEAARDGLTELLPHVQGTMEQVSVRLQLCEAAVRNGRLDAADAELDVLDTLRLADFGAHEFSYALLRALVALRRGDLQSAQLERLHLARTTTSFTADQINSWFDQLALTPAERATLQTD
;
A
#
# COMPACT_ATOMS: atom_id res chain seq x y z
N MET A 1 -1.40 -25.76 -15.19
CA MET A 1 -0.38 -25.60 -14.13
C MET A 1 -0.67 -26.51 -12.96
N GLU A 2 -1.89 -26.50 -12.40
CA GLU A 2 -2.30 -27.39 -11.29
C GLU A 2 -2.01 -28.88 -11.52
N ARG A 3 -2.40 -29.43 -12.68
CA ARG A 3 -2.05 -30.82 -13.06
C ARG A 3 -0.55 -31.08 -13.15
N THR A 4 0.23 -30.08 -13.54
CA THR A 4 1.68 -30.17 -13.65
C THR A 4 2.30 -30.21 -12.26
N VAL A 5 1.81 -29.37 -11.35
CA VAL A 5 2.17 -29.36 -9.92
C VAL A 5 1.86 -30.71 -9.28
N GLU A 6 0.67 -31.27 -9.51
CA GLU A 6 0.26 -32.55 -8.92
C GLU A 6 1.12 -33.74 -9.39
N ILE A 7 1.44 -33.80 -10.68
CA ILE A 7 2.30 -34.84 -11.26
C ILE A 7 3.75 -34.67 -10.80
N TRP A 8 4.25 -33.43 -10.70
CA TRP A 8 5.61 -33.16 -10.24
C TRP A 8 5.81 -33.51 -8.76
N THR A 9 4.88 -33.12 -7.88
CA THR A 9 4.93 -33.37 -6.43
C THR A 9 4.96 -34.87 -6.10
N ARG A 10 4.40 -35.72 -6.97
CA ARG A 10 4.37 -37.18 -6.79
C ARG A 10 5.68 -37.89 -7.16
N SER A 11 6.63 -37.20 -7.81
CA SER A 11 7.80 -37.83 -8.47
C SER A 11 9.16 -37.54 -7.84
N HIS A 12 9.28 -36.59 -6.90
CA HIS A 12 10.57 -36.20 -6.32
C HIS A 12 10.51 -36.11 -4.79
N GLU A 13 11.37 -36.87 -4.10
CA GLU A 13 11.45 -37.03 -2.63
C GLU A 13 11.90 -35.77 -1.85
N ARG A 14 11.99 -34.61 -2.49
CA ARG A 14 12.28 -33.32 -1.83
C ARG A 14 11.35 -32.25 -2.37
N PRO A 15 10.78 -31.38 -1.52
CA PRO A 15 10.05 -30.22 -2.01
C PRO A 15 11.03 -29.36 -2.82
N HIS A 16 10.82 -29.31 -4.13
CA HIS A 16 11.77 -28.71 -5.07
C HIS A 16 11.52 -27.20 -5.14
N ARG A 17 12.57 -26.38 -5.24
CA ARG A 17 12.48 -24.91 -5.41
C ARG A 17 11.48 -24.49 -6.51
N SER A 18 11.37 -25.31 -7.56
CA SER A 18 10.41 -25.11 -8.66
C SER A 18 8.94 -25.18 -8.22
N LEU A 19 8.62 -25.99 -7.21
CA LEU A 19 7.27 -26.07 -6.64
C LEU A 19 6.94 -24.80 -5.86
N ALA A 20 7.86 -24.29 -5.02
CA ALA A 20 7.64 -23.02 -4.33
C ALA A 20 7.36 -21.87 -5.30
N ASN A 21 8.11 -21.81 -6.41
CA ASN A 21 7.89 -20.79 -7.43
C ASN A 21 6.52 -20.96 -8.13
N ALA A 22 6.09 -22.20 -8.38
CA ALA A 22 4.77 -22.45 -8.95
C ALA A 22 3.65 -22.00 -8.00
N GLU A 23 3.73 -22.37 -6.71
CA GLU A 23 2.80 -21.92 -5.68
C GLU A 23 2.78 -20.39 -5.56
N PHE A 24 3.96 -19.74 -5.54
CA PHE A 24 4.05 -18.28 -5.50
C PHE A 24 3.32 -17.63 -6.69
N LEU A 25 3.57 -18.11 -7.91
CA LEU A 25 2.93 -17.58 -9.12
C LEU A 25 1.42 -17.82 -9.13
N LEU A 26 0.94 -18.97 -8.65
CA LEU A 26 -0.49 -19.22 -8.48
C LEU A 26 -1.10 -18.24 -7.48
N GLY A 27 -0.42 -17.98 -6.36
CA GLY A 27 -0.85 -16.98 -5.38
C GLY A 27 -0.95 -15.56 -5.97
N VAL A 28 0.02 -15.15 -6.79
CA VAL A 28 -0.04 -13.86 -7.50
C VAL A 28 -1.23 -13.80 -8.47
N LEU A 29 -1.46 -14.86 -9.25
CA LEU A 29 -2.57 -14.92 -10.21
C LEU A 29 -3.93 -14.90 -9.52
N ALA A 30 -4.09 -15.65 -8.43
CA ALA A 30 -5.31 -15.64 -7.62
C ALA A 30 -5.56 -14.25 -7.01
N LEU A 31 -4.52 -13.57 -6.49
CA LEU A 31 -4.64 -12.21 -6.00
C LEU A 31 -5.09 -11.23 -7.09
N GLN A 32 -4.55 -11.36 -8.31
CA GLN A 32 -4.97 -10.53 -9.45
C GLN A 32 -6.44 -10.75 -9.85
N ARG A 33 -7.01 -11.92 -9.56
CA ARG A 33 -8.44 -12.22 -9.74
C ARG A 33 -9.29 -11.87 -8.51
N ASN A 34 -8.69 -11.31 -7.47
CA ASN A 34 -9.31 -11.02 -6.19
C ASN A 34 -9.82 -12.28 -5.45
N GLU A 35 -9.20 -13.44 -5.71
CA GLU A 35 -9.47 -14.73 -5.05
C GLU A 35 -8.60 -14.84 -3.78
N LEU A 36 -8.93 -14.04 -2.75
CA LEU A 36 -8.03 -13.80 -1.60
C LEU A 36 -7.72 -15.05 -0.76
N ASP A 37 -8.68 -15.96 -0.61
CA ASP A 37 -8.46 -17.20 0.15
C ASP A 37 -7.51 -18.16 -0.59
N GLU A 38 -7.70 -18.32 -1.90
CA GLU A 38 -6.83 -19.14 -2.76
C GLU A 38 -5.43 -18.54 -2.85
N ALA A 39 -5.33 -17.21 -3.00
CA ALA A 39 -4.05 -16.50 -2.99
C ALA A 39 -3.28 -16.76 -1.69
N LEU A 40 -3.98 -16.73 -0.55
CA LEU A 40 -3.39 -16.98 0.76
C LEU A 40 -2.92 -18.43 0.93
N GLU A 41 -3.71 -19.40 0.44
CA GLU A 41 -3.33 -20.82 0.47
C GLU A 41 -2.02 -21.06 -0.30
N HIS A 42 -1.96 -20.57 -1.54
CA HIS A 42 -0.78 -20.71 -2.40
C HIS A 42 0.44 -19.98 -1.84
N ALA A 43 0.28 -18.75 -1.36
CA ALA A 43 1.39 -17.99 -0.76
C ALA A 43 1.94 -18.68 0.51
N ARG A 44 1.07 -19.27 1.35
CA ARG A 44 1.49 -20.07 2.51
C ARG A 44 2.19 -21.37 2.12
N ALA A 45 1.71 -22.05 1.08
CA ALA A 45 2.35 -23.24 0.54
C ALA A 45 3.77 -22.93 0.04
N ALA A 46 3.93 -21.84 -0.73
CA ALA A 46 5.23 -21.35 -1.17
C ALA A 46 6.16 -21.06 0.02
N ALA A 47 5.69 -20.28 1.01
CA ALA A 47 6.48 -19.91 2.19
C ALA A 47 6.95 -21.14 2.97
N LYS A 48 6.07 -22.14 3.15
CA LYS A 48 6.40 -23.41 3.83
C LYS A 48 7.50 -24.19 3.10
N ILE A 49 7.41 -24.30 1.78
CA ILE A 49 8.44 -24.98 0.98
C ILE A 49 9.76 -24.23 1.08
N GLN A 50 9.75 -22.92 0.88
CA GLN A 50 10.95 -22.08 0.95
C GLN A 50 11.63 -22.15 2.31
N ALA A 51 10.87 -22.13 3.41
CA ALA A 51 11.42 -22.27 4.76
C ALA A 51 12.18 -23.60 4.97
N SER A 52 11.79 -24.67 4.28
CA SER A 52 12.46 -25.99 4.36
C SER A 52 13.59 -26.19 3.35
N THR A 53 13.71 -25.32 2.35
CA THR A 53 14.59 -25.53 1.18
C THR A 53 15.58 -24.40 0.92
N LEU A 54 15.33 -23.20 1.44
CA LEU A 54 16.12 -22.01 1.19
C LEU A 54 16.67 -21.43 2.51
N PRO A 55 17.89 -20.84 2.47
CA PRO A 55 18.41 -20.06 3.59
C PRO A 55 17.46 -18.93 4.03
N GLU A 56 17.54 -18.51 5.29
CA GLU A 56 16.67 -17.47 5.85
C GLU A 56 16.68 -16.14 5.10
N ARG A 57 17.83 -15.75 4.55
CA ARG A 57 18.02 -14.50 3.80
C ARG A 57 17.88 -14.66 2.29
N HIS A 58 17.30 -15.77 1.83
CA HIS A 58 17.09 -15.96 0.39
C HIS A 58 15.98 -15.02 -0.11
N VAL A 59 16.22 -14.32 -1.22
CA VAL A 59 15.33 -13.28 -1.75
C VAL A 59 13.92 -13.77 -2.08
N ASP A 60 13.77 -15.00 -2.60
CA ASP A 60 12.47 -15.65 -2.84
C ASP A 60 11.57 -15.69 -1.57
N ARG A 61 12.16 -15.78 -0.37
CA ARG A 61 11.39 -15.71 0.89
C ARG A 61 10.82 -14.31 1.13
N GLY A 62 11.57 -13.27 0.77
CA GLY A 62 11.09 -11.88 0.82
C GLY A 62 10.00 -11.60 -0.20
N GLU A 63 10.07 -12.19 -1.40
CA GLU A 63 9.00 -12.09 -2.41
C GLU A 63 7.69 -12.70 -1.91
N THR A 64 7.76 -13.88 -1.29
CA THR A 64 6.57 -14.53 -0.75
C THR A 64 6.02 -13.82 0.48
N ALA A 65 6.90 -13.28 1.34
CA ALA A 65 6.51 -12.40 2.45
C ALA A 65 5.76 -11.16 1.95
N GLN A 66 6.27 -10.50 0.91
CA GLN A 66 5.60 -9.33 0.32
C GLN A 66 4.22 -9.68 -0.24
N LEU A 67 4.09 -10.84 -0.89
CA LEU A 67 2.78 -11.30 -1.37
C LEU A 67 1.79 -11.52 -0.21
N LEU A 68 2.23 -12.19 0.86
CA LEU A 68 1.41 -12.40 2.06
C LEU A 68 1.02 -11.06 2.70
N ALA A 69 1.93 -10.10 2.76
CA ALA A 69 1.64 -8.76 3.28
C ALA A 69 0.50 -8.08 2.51
N VAL A 70 0.57 -8.11 1.17
CA VAL A 70 -0.47 -7.52 0.31
C VAL A 70 -1.81 -8.23 0.52
N ILE A 71 -1.82 -9.57 0.56
CA ILE A 71 -3.05 -10.35 0.78
C ILE A 71 -3.67 -9.99 2.14
N HIS A 72 -2.88 -9.95 3.21
CA HIS A 72 -3.35 -9.58 4.54
C HIS A 72 -3.87 -8.13 4.59
N SER A 73 -3.17 -7.19 3.94
CA SER A 73 -3.59 -5.79 3.85
C SER A 73 -4.95 -5.64 3.16
N VAL A 74 -5.15 -6.30 2.02
CA VAL A 74 -6.44 -6.27 1.29
C VAL A 74 -7.58 -6.89 2.11
N ARG A 75 -7.27 -7.87 2.96
CA ARG A 75 -8.23 -8.48 3.90
C ARG A 75 -8.49 -7.64 5.17
N GLY A 76 -7.79 -6.52 5.35
CA GLY A 76 -7.85 -5.72 6.57
C GLY A 76 -7.15 -6.33 7.77
N GLU A 77 -6.33 -7.36 7.56
CA GLU A 77 -5.56 -8.08 8.58
C GLU A 77 -4.20 -7.37 8.79
N TYR A 78 -4.23 -6.11 9.21
CA TYR A 78 -3.08 -5.21 9.16
C TYR A 78 -1.92 -5.63 10.07
N GLU A 79 -2.16 -6.25 11.22
CA GLU A 79 -1.10 -6.76 12.10
C GLU A 79 -0.31 -7.88 11.40
N LEU A 80 -1.00 -8.79 10.71
CA LEU A 80 -0.34 -9.84 9.94
C LEU A 80 0.42 -9.26 8.75
N ALA A 81 -0.15 -8.26 8.08
CA ALA A 81 0.54 -7.56 7.00
C ALA A 81 1.84 -6.89 7.49
N LEU A 82 1.79 -6.26 8.68
CA LEU A 82 2.93 -5.61 9.32
C LEU A 82 4.07 -6.59 9.61
N GLU A 83 3.76 -7.79 10.12
CA GLU A 83 4.76 -8.84 10.35
C GLU A 83 5.44 -9.28 9.05
N GLN A 84 4.66 -9.49 7.99
CA GLN A 84 5.18 -9.92 6.70
C GLN A 84 6.04 -8.82 6.03
N LEU A 85 5.66 -7.55 6.14
CA LEU A 85 6.44 -6.42 5.61
C LEU A 85 7.80 -6.27 6.31
N HIS A 86 7.85 -6.45 7.63
CA HIS A 86 9.12 -6.49 8.34
C HIS A 86 10.02 -7.65 7.88
N MET A 87 9.44 -8.83 7.63
CA MET A 87 10.18 -9.96 7.07
C MET A 87 10.70 -9.66 5.66
N THR A 88 9.87 -9.06 4.80
CA THR A 88 10.29 -8.60 3.46
C THR A 88 11.47 -7.65 3.55
N LEU A 89 11.37 -6.59 4.34
CA LEU A 89 12.39 -5.54 4.41
C LEU A 89 13.70 -6.05 5.06
N THR A 90 13.62 -6.95 6.03
CA THR A 90 14.80 -7.62 6.62
C THR A 90 15.63 -8.38 5.58
N ILE A 91 14.99 -8.88 4.52
CA ILE A 91 15.64 -9.63 3.44
C ILE A 91 16.05 -8.71 2.29
N TRP A 92 15.14 -7.83 1.84
CA TRP A 92 15.33 -7.01 0.64
C TRP A 92 16.21 -5.79 0.86
N GLU A 93 16.15 -5.11 2.01
CA GLU A 93 16.97 -3.92 2.23
C GLU A 93 18.48 -4.23 2.15
N PRO A 94 19.02 -5.27 2.80
CA PRO A 94 20.44 -5.60 2.67
C PRO A 94 20.80 -6.14 1.29
N ALA A 95 19.87 -6.79 0.59
CA ALA A 95 20.11 -7.39 -0.72
C ALA A 95 20.12 -6.37 -1.86
N TYR A 96 19.26 -5.37 -1.79
CA TYR A 96 18.98 -4.45 -2.90
C TYR A 96 19.25 -2.97 -2.58
N GLY A 97 19.24 -2.60 -1.30
CA GLY A 97 19.38 -1.22 -0.84
C GLY A 97 18.08 -0.40 -0.92
N ILE A 98 18.02 0.67 -0.12
CA ILE A 98 16.86 1.56 0.03
C ILE A 98 16.44 2.29 -1.27
N GLY A 99 17.36 2.43 -2.23
CA GLY A 99 17.09 3.02 -3.55
C GLY A 99 16.38 2.07 -4.52
N ASN A 100 16.25 0.78 -4.19
CA ASN A 100 15.63 -0.19 -5.08
C ASN A 100 14.09 -0.03 -5.11
N PRO A 101 13.43 0.03 -6.28
CA PRO A 101 11.99 0.21 -6.37
C PRO A 101 11.14 -0.80 -5.58
N GLN A 102 11.59 -2.06 -5.45
CA GLN A 102 10.88 -3.07 -4.67
C GLN A 102 10.95 -2.76 -3.16
N VAL A 103 12.10 -2.30 -2.68
CA VAL A 103 12.28 -1.85 -1.29
C VAL A 103 11.44 -0.60 -1.02
N GLN A 104 11.44 0.37 -1.94
CA GLN A 104 10.65 1.59 -1.82
C GLN A 104 9.15 1.29 -1.73
N ARG A 105 8.66 0.36 -2.57
CA ARG A 105 7.28 -0.10 -2.52
C ARG A 105 6.96 -0.79 -1.19
N ALA A 106 7.79 -1.74 -0.73
CA ALA A 106 7.58 -2.41 0.54
C ALA A 106 7.59 -1.45 1.75
N ARG A 107 8.44 -0.41 1.74
CA ARG A 107 8.42 0.64 2.77
C ARG A 107 7.17 1.52 2.70
N SER A 108 6.69 1.84 1.50
CA SER A 108 5.41 2.53 1.31
C SER A 108 4.24 1.69 1.81
N ASP A 109 4.21 0.39 1.54
CA ASP A 109 3.19 -0.53 2.03
C ASP A 109 3.24 -0.68 3.55
N LEU A 110 4.44 -0.65 4.14
CA LEU A 110 4.66 -0.63 5.59
C LEU A 110 4.02 0.62 6.21
N ALA A 111 4.30 1.79 5.65
CA ALA A 111 3.74 3.04 6.14
C ALA A 111 2.21 3.09 5.98
N ALA A 112 1.66 2.62 4.85
CA ALA A 112 0.21 2.50 4.66
C ALA A 112 -0.44 1.57 5.71
N THR A 113 0.22 0.45 6.02
CA THR A 113 -0.25 -0.50 7.05
C THR A 113 -0.19 0.13 8.45
N GLN A 114 0.89 0.86 8.76
CA GLN A 114 1.03 1.61 10.00
C GLN A 114 -0.05 2.70 10.14
N LEU A 115 -0.38 3.41 9.06
CA LEU A 115 -1.48 4.36 9.02
C LEU A 115 -2.81 3.67 9.32
N ALA A 116 -3.10 2.52 8.71
CA ALA A 116 -4.32 1.76 8.99
C ALA A 116 -4.43 1.33 10.47
N LEU A 117 -3.29 1.00 11.09
CA LEU A 117 -3.18 0.69 12.52
C LEU A 117 -3.15 1.91 13.46
N GLY A 118 -3.19 3.14 12.91
CA GLY A 118 -3.10 4.38 13.68
C GLY A 118 -1.69 4.70 14.22
N GLN A 119 -0.65 4.02 13.73
CA GLN A 119 0.76 4.23 14.09
C GLN A 119 1.35 5.39 13.28
N LEU A 120 0.78 6.59 13.42
CA LEU A 120 1.03 7.75 12.54
C LEU A 120 2.48 8.22 12.57
N GLU A 121 3.12 8.21 13.75
CA GLU A 121 4.49 8.67 13.95
C GLU A 121 5.47 7.74 13.25
N ALA A 122 5.30 6.42 13.41
CA ALA A 122 6.14 5.42 12.75
C ALA A 122 6.04 5.50 11.22
N ALA A 123 4.81 5.64 10.70
CA ALA A 123 4.59 5.82 9.26
C ALA A 123 5.30 7.06 8.74
N ARG A 124 5.13 8.21 9.43
CA ARG A 124 5.79 9.46 9.04
C ARG A 124 7.31 9.34 9.07
N ASP A 125 7.87 8.77 10.13
CA ASP A 125 9.32 8.67 10.30
C ASP A 125 9.94 7.83 9.17
N GLY A 126 9.33 6.66 8.90
CA GLY A 126 9.77 5.78 7.81
C GLY A 126 9.66 6.43 6.42
N LEU A 127 8.56 7.16 6.15
CA LEU A 127 8.37 7.88 4.89
C LEU A 127 9.33 9.06 4.74
N THR A 128 9.63 9.77 5.82
CA THR A 128 10.60 10.89 5.83
C THR A 128 12.01 10.37 5.52
N GLU A 129 12.38 9.21 6.06
CA GLU A 129 13.65 8.54 5.74
C GLU A 129 13.68 8.05 4.29
N LEU A 130 12.56 7.53 3.78
CA LEU A 130 12.45 7.01 2.42
C LEU A 130 12.52 8.10 1.34
N LEU A 131 11.82 9.22 1.54
CA LEU A 131 11.55 10.24 0.52
C LEU A 131 12.79 10.71 -0.28
N PRO A 132 13.97 10.97 0.32
CA PRO A 132 15.17 11.38 -0.42
C PRO A 132 15.68 10.34 -1.43
N HIS A 133 15.31 9.07 -1.25
CA HIS A 133 15.73 7.97 -2.12
C HIS A 133 14.77 7.72 -3.28
N VAL A 134 13.56 8.29 -3.24
CA VAL A 134 12.51 8.06 -4.24
C VAL A 134 12.74 8.94 -5.46
N GLN A 135 13.01 8.32 -6.61
CA GLN A 135 13.31 9.04 -7.85
C GLN A 135 12.13 9.07 -8.84
N GLY A 136 11.17 8.15 -8.70
CA GLY A 136 9.99 8.07 -9.57
C GLY A 136 8.88 9.02 -9.15
N THR A 137 8.27 9.71 -10.12
CA THR A 137 7.19 10.67 -9.86
C THR A 137 6.00 10.02 -9.16
N MET A 138 5.60 8.82 -9.60
CA MET A 138 4.45 8.12 -9.04
C MET A 138 4.70 7.66 -7.59
N GLU A 139 5.88 7.11 -7.31
CA GLU A 139 6.29 6.74 -5.95
C GLU A 139 6.39 7.98 -5.04
N GLN A 140 6.90 9.11 -5.56
CA GLN A 140 6.92 10.36 -4.80
C GLN A 140 5.51 10.84 -4.46
N VAL A 141 4.56 10.77 -5.40
CA VAL A 141 3.15 11.13 -5.14
C VAL A 141 2.58 10.27 -4.02
N SER A 142 2.77 8.95 -4.08
CA SER A 142 2.28 8.02 -3.08
C SER A 142 2.82 8.33 -1.67
N VAL A 143 4.15 8.48 -1.55
CA VAL A 143 4.84 8.78 -0.27
C VAL A 143 4.37 10.11 0.32
N ARG A 144 4.23 11.14 -0.51
CA ARG A 144 3.79 12.48 -0.05
C ARG A 144 2.34 12.49 0.39
N LEU A 145 1.47 11.75 -0.30
CA LEU A 145 0.07 11.63 0.12
C LEU A 145 -0.05 10.91 1.46
N GLN A 146 0.74 9.88 1.71
CA GLN A 146 0.77 9.20 3.01
C GLN A 146 1.34 10.11 4.12
N LEU A 147 2.37 10.91 3.84
CA LEU A 147 2.87 11.94 4.76
C LEU A 147 1.80 12.99 5.07
N CYS A 148 1.08 13.45 4.04
CA CYS A 148 -0.04 14.37 4.18
C CYS A 148 -1.15 13.77 5.05
N GLU A 149 -1.56 12.52 4.79
CA GLU A 149 -2.56 11.83 5.60
C GLU A 149 -2.11 11.74 7.08
N ALA A 150 -0.86 11.31 7.33
CA ALA A 150 -0.30 11.23 8.67
C ALA A 150 -0.34 12.59 9.39
N ALA A 151 -0.04 13.67 8.66
CA ALA A 151 -0.08 15.03 9.17
C ALA A 151 -1.52 15.48 9.48
N VAL A 152 -2.47 15.25 8.57
CA VAL A 152 -3.90 15.56 8.75
C VAL A 152 -4.48 14.84 9.97
N ARG A 153 -4.20 13.54 10.12
CA ARG A 153 -4.70 12.71 11.22
C ARG A 153 -4.09 13.08 12.57
N ASN A 154 -2.87 13.64 12.57
CA ASN A 154 -2.22 14.15 13.77
C ASN A 154 -2.41 15.68 13.97
N GLY A 155 -3.37 16.30 13.26
CA GLY A 155 -3.72 17.72 13.41
C GLY A 155 -2.66 18.72 12.95
N ARG A 156 -1.63 18.28 12.23
CA ARG A 156 -0.51 19.12 11.75
C ARG A 156 -0.81 19.66 10.35
N LEU A 157 -1.77 20.57 10.25
CA LEU A 157 -2.21 21.12 8.95
C LEU A 157 -1.08 21.84 8.19
N ASP A 158 -0.13 22.50 8.86
CA ASP A 158 1.00 23.16 8.19
C ASP A 158 1.91 22.15 7.46
N ALA A 159 2.12 20.98 8.07
CA ALA A 159 2.89 19.91 7.44
C ALA A 159 2.11 19.26 6.29
N ALA A 160 0.78 19.10 6.44
CA ALA A 160 -0.07 18.59 5.38
C ALA A 160 -0.07 19.52 4.16
N ASP A 161 -0.20 20.84 4.39
CA ASP A 161 -0.13 21.85 3.33
C ASP A 161 1.22 21.83 2.62
N ALA A 162 2.33 21.71 3.36
CA ALA A 162 3.66 21.64 2.75
C ALA A 162 3.81 20.45 1.79
N GLU A 163 3.25 19.28 2.13
CA GLU A 163 3.26 18.13 1.22
C GLU A 163 2.36 18.35 -0.01
N LEU A 164 1.18 18.92 0.20
CA LEU A 164 0.23 19.24 -0.88
C LEU A 164 0.77 20.31 -1.82
N ASP A 165 1.47 21.32 -1.32
CA ASP A 165 2.07 22.37 -2.13
C ASP A 165 3.16 21.80 -3.05
N VAL A 166 3.91 20.78 -2.60
CA VAL A 166 4.84 20.07 -3.48
C VAL A 166 4.08 19.28 -4.54
N LEU A 167 3.00 18.58 -4.16
CA LEU A 167 2.16 17.84 -5.10
C LEU A 167 1.52 18.74 -6.16
N ASP A 168 1.14 19.97 -5.80
CA ASP A 168 0.57 20.96 -6.72
C ASP A 168 1.55 21.40 -7.82
N THR A 169 2.86 21.20 -7.62
CA THR A 169 3.87 21.46 -8.66
C THR A 169 3.99 20.34 -9.70
N LEU A 170 3.42 19.16 -9.42
CA LEU A 170 3.46 18.00 -10.29
C LEU A 170 2.30 18.01 -11.29
N ARG A 171 2.42 17.26 -12.39
CA ARG A 171 1.35 17.17 -13.38
C ARG A 171 0.29 16.19 -12.86
N LEU A 172 -0.95 16.64 -12.76
CA LEU A 172 -2.05 15.81 -12.24
C LEU A 172 -2.23 14.48 -13.00
N ALA A 173 -1.95 14.47 -14.31
CA ALA A 173 -1.99 13.26 -15.14
C ALA A 173 -1.04 12.14 -14.65
N ASP A 174 -0.01 12.49 -13.88
CA ASP A 174 0.97 11.53 -13.35
C ASP A 174 0.50 10.87 -12.03
N PHE A 175 -0.65 11.29 -11.47
CA PHE A 175 -1.15 10.79 -10.18
C PHE A 175 -1.85 9.43 -10.33
N GLY A 176 -2.43 9.13 -11.50
CA GLY A 176 -3.11 7.87 -11.77
C GLY A 176 -4.15 7.54 -10.69
N ALA A 177 -4.02 6.37 -10.05
CA ALA A 177 -4.92 5.91 -8.99
C ALA A 177 -4.96 6.81 -7.74
N HIS A 178 -3.97 7.71 -7.58
CA HIS A 178 -3.88 8.62 -6.45
C HIS A 178 -4.64 9.95 -6.63
N GLU A 179 -5.26 10.19 -7.79
CA GLU A 179 -5.95 11.45 -8.07
C GLU A 179 -7.08 11.72 -7.05
N PHE A 180 -7.90 10.72 -6.75
CA PHE A 180 -8.95 10.84 -5.73
C PHE A 180 -8.37 11.13 -4.34
N SER A 181 -7.31 10.41 -3.96
CA SER A 181 -6.66 10.60 -2.66
C SER A 181 -6.10 12.01 -2.49
N TYR A 182 -5.44 12.52 -3.52
CA TYR A 182 -4.96 13.89 -3.55
C TYR A 182 -6.11 14.90 -3.46
N ALA A 183 -7.15 14.76 -4.29
CA ALA A 183 -8.28 15.69 -4.29
C ALA A 183 -9.00 15.74 -2.94
N LEU A 184 -9.18 14.57 -2.30
CA LEU A 184 -9.78 14.46 -0.98
C LEU A 184 -8.93 15.17 0.09
N LEU A 185 -7.64 14.85 0.16
CA LEU A 185 -6.75 15.45 1.17
C LEU A 185 -6.60 16.96 0.95
N ARG A 186 -6.48 17.43 -0.30
CA ARG A 186 -6.39 18.87 -0.61
C ARG A 186 -7.66 19.61 -0.22
N ALA A 187 -8.84 19.06 -0.53
CA ALA A 187 -10.12 19.66 -0.14
C ALA A 187 -10.34 19.62 1.38
N LEU A 188 -9.98 18.53 2.05
CA LEU A 188 -10.11 18.40 3.49
C LEU A 188 -9.21 19.39 4.24
N VAL A 189 -7.94 19.53 3.83
CA VAL A 189 -7.02 20.49 4.44
C VAL A 189 -7.55 21.92 4.25
N ALA A 190 -7.98 22.27 3.03
CA ALA A 190 -8.53 23.59 2.76
C ALA A 190 -9.83 23.88 3.56
N LEU A 191 -10.68 22.87 3.70
CA LEU A 191 -11.88 22.97 4.54
C LEU A 191 -11.53 23.25 6.01
N ARG A 192 -10.55 22.54 6.57
CA ARG A 192 -10.10 22.74 7.95
C ARG A 192 -9.38 24.06 8.18
N ARG A 193 -8.80 24.65 7.14
CA ARG A 193 -8.21 26.00 7.14
C ARG A 193 -9.23 27.12 6.96
N GLY A 194 -10.42 26.79 6.46
CA GLY A 194 -11.45 27.78 6.12
C GLY A 194 -11.20 28.50 4.79
N ASP A 195 -10.40 27.91 3.90
CA ASP A 195 -10.08 28.46 2.57
C ASP A 195 -10.51 27.54 1.42
N LEU A 196 -11.40 26.57 1.69
CA LEU A 196 -11.98 25.68 0.68
C LEU A 196 -12.63 26.48 -0.47
N GLN A 197 -12.19 26.18 -1.69
CA GLN A 197 -12.68 26.80 -2.92
C GLN A 197 -13.53 25.82 -3.73
N SER A 198 -14.46 26.35 -4.53
CA SER A 198 -15.31 25.56 -5.43
C SER A 198 -14.50 24.66 -6.38
N ALA A 199 -13.36 25.15 -6.88
CA ALA A 199 -12.49 24.37 -7.77
C ALA A 199 -11.92 23.10 -7.10
N GLN A 200 -11.72 23.09 -5.78
CA GLN A 200 -11.24 21.91 -5.05
C GLN A 200 -12.36 20.88 -4.89
N LEU A 201 -13.59 21.34 -4.63
CA LEU A 201 -14.76 20.47 -4.61
C LEU A 201 -15.02 19.86 -5.98
N GLU A 202 -15.08 20.67 -7.04
CA GLU A 202 -15.26 20.19 -8.42
C GLU A 202 -14.25 19.11 -8.78
N ARG A 203 -12.99 19.28 -8.39
CA ARG A 203 -11.94 18.27 -8.59
C ARG A 203 -12.20 16.99 -7.80
N LEU A 204 -12.59 17.10 -6.52
CA LEU A 204 -12.93 15.94 -5.70
C LEU A 204 -14.10 15.15 -6.30
N HIS A 205 -15.16 15.83 -6.74
CA HIS A 205 -16.31 15.18 -7.37
C HIS A 205 -15.92 14.50 -8.69
N LEU A 206 -15.12 15.17 -9.53
CA LEU A 206 -14.63 14.58 -10.77
C LEU A 206 -13.80 13.32 -10.50
N ALA A 207 -12.82 13.39 -9.59
CA ALA A 207 -11.97 12.26 -9.22
C ALA A 207 -12.78 11.12 -8.59
N ARG A 208 -13.89 11.42 -7.91
CA ARG A 208 -14.81 10.42 -7.36
C ARG A 208 -15.53 9.63 -8.46
N THR A 209 -15.72 10.17 -9.65
CA THR A 209 -16.35 9.45 -10.77
C THR A 209 -15.41 8.47 -11.48
N THR A 210 -14.10 8.68 -11.35
CA THR A 210 -13.07 7.88 -12.05
C THR A 210 -12.32 6.92 -11.13
N THR A 211 -12.50 7.04 -9.81
CA THR A 211 -11.82 6.18 -8.83
C THR A 211 -12.31 4.73 -8.83
N SER A 212 -11.41 3.81 -8.50
CA SER A 212 -11.74 2.40 -8.26
C SER A 212 -12.18 2.11 -6.82
N PHE A 213 -12.11 3.10 -5.91
CA PHE A 213 -12.53 2.90 -4.53
C PHE A 213 -14.05 2.72 -4.43
N THR A 214 -14.46 1.76 -3.62
CA THR A 214 -15.88 1.56 -3.29
C THR A 214 -16.37 2.61 -2.30
N ALA A 215 -17.69 2.79 -2.21
CA ALA A 215 -18.28 3.70 -1.22
C ALA A 215 -17.89 3.32 0.22
N ASP A 216 -17.81 2.03 0.52
CA ASP A 216 -17.40 1.53 1.85
C ASP A 216 -15.94 1.84 2.16
N GLN A 217 -15.04 1.71 1.17
CA GLN A 217 -13.64 2.09 1.34
C GLN A 217 -13.49 3.59 1.59
N ILE A 218 -14.22 4.42 0.83
CA ILE A 218 -14.21 5.88 1.01
C ILE A 218 -14.75 6.25 2.41
N ASN A 219 -15.86 5.64 2.83
CA ASN A 219 -16.44 5.89 4.15
C ASN A 219 -15.51 5.46 5.28
N SER A 220 -14.88 4.29 5.16
CA SER A 220 -13.87 3.83 6.13
C SER A 220 -12.70 4.80 6.21
N TRP A 221 -12.26 5.35 5.08
CA TRP A 221 -11.20 6.35 5.06
C TRP A 221 -11.64 7.68 5.71
N PHE A 222 -12.90 8.10 5.51
CA PHE A 222 -13.45 9.25 6.22
C PHE A 222 -13.48 9.06 7.74
N ASP A 223 -13.74 7.84 8.21
CA ASP A 223 -13.63 7.50 9.62
C ASP A 223 -12.18 7.62 10.11
N GLN A 224 -11.21 7.08 9.35
CA GLN A 224 -9.78 7.16 9.68
C GLN A 224 -9.23 8.59 9.70
N LEU A 225 -9.70 9.45 8.78
CA LEU A 225 -9.38 10.88 8.70
C LEU A 225 -10.14 11.72 9.75
N ALA A 226 -11.00 11.07 10.55
CA ALA A 226 -11.81 11.67 11.60
C ALA A 226 -12.66 12.86 11.09
N LEU A 227 -13.28 12.73 9.91
CA LEU A 227 -14.19 13.76 9.39
C LEU A 227 -15.43 13.88 10.27
N THR A 228 -15.72 15.11 10.69
CA THR A 228 -16.97 15.48 11.36
C THR A 228 -18.16 15.34 10.40
N PRO A 229 -19.41 15.22 10.91
CA PRO A 229 -20.60 15.17 10.06
C PRO A 229 -20.73 16.36 9.10
N ALA A 230 -20.33 17.56 9.52
CA ALA A 230 -20.35 18.76 8.69
C ALA A 230 -19.29 18.71 7.58
N GLU A 231 -18.08 18.23 7.88
CA GLU A 231 -17.03 18.03 6.88
C GLU A 231 -17.46 16.99 5.83
N ARG A 232 -18.05 15.86 6.27
CA ARG A 232 -18.57 14.84 5.35
C ARG A 232 -19.64 15.41 4.43
N ALA A 233 -20.62 16.14 4.98
CA ALA A 233 -21.66 16.76 4.19
C ALA A 233 -21.06 17.71 3.14
N THR A 234 -20.12 18.56 3.54
CA THR A 234 -19.45 19.51 2.63
C THR A 234 -18.70 18.80 1.51
N LEU A 235 -17.91 17.76 1.83
CA LEU A 235 -17.08 17.05 0.85
C LEU A 235 -17.87 16.06 -0.04
N GLN A 236 -19.09 15.70 0.35
CA GLN A 236 -19.93 14.77 -0.41
C GLN A 236 -20.96 15.44 -1.32
N THR A 237 -21.31 16.70 -1.05
CA THR A 237 -22.38 17.44 -1.77
C THR A 237 -21.90 17.84 -3.16
N ASP A 238 -22.62 17.38 -4.19
CA ASP A 238 -22.38 17.76 -5.60
C ASP A 238 -22.80 19.20 -5.93
#